data_AF-A0A0Q5TKQ5-F1
#
_entry.id   AF-A0A0Q5TKQ5-F1
#
_cell.length_a   1.000
_cell.length_b   1.000
_cell.length_c   1.000
_cell.angle_alpha   90.00
_cell.angle_beta   90.00
_cell.angle_gamma   90.00
#
_symmetry.space_group_name_H-M   'P 1'
#
loop_
_entity.id
_entity.type
_entity.pdbx_description
1 polymer ?
#
loop_
_entity_poly.entity_id
_entity_poly.type
_entity_poly.pdbx_seq_one_letter_code
_entity_poly.pdbx_strand_id
1 'polypeptide(L)'
;MRYGEDGAKKALGYIQKKLAYGLITREITKDKFELRFVSHKALPLYLTKADQKYIVMVTANSKNIRINRLFVRIVGGSFWLPNVRYALIEGTDMATGKPVTEKITVK
;
A
#
# COMPACT_ATOMS: atom_id res chain seq x y z
N MET A 1 5.20 -4.33 -22.22
CA MET A 1 6.15 -3.25 -22.60
C MET A 1 5.34 -2.20 -23.35
N ARG A 2 5.40 -0.91 -22.98
CA ARG A 2 4.69 0.14 -23.72
C ARG A 2 5.71 1.00 -24.46
N TYR A 3 5.55 1.12 -25.78
CA TYR A 3 6.34 1.99 -26.62
C TYR A 3 5.88 3.45 -26.41
N GLY A 4 6.81 4.39 -26.29
CA GLY A 4 6.53 5.81 -26.54
C GLY A 4 6.36 6.03 -28.04
N GLU A 5 5.72 7.13 -28.43
CA GLU A 5 5.42 7.51 -29.82
C GLU A 5 6.67 7.68 -30.71
N ASP A 6 7.85 7.60 -30.11
CA ASP A 6 9.17 7.84 -30.65
C ASP A 6 10.13 6.62 -30.51
N GLY A 7 9.62 5.44 -30.13
CA GLY A 7 10.39 4.18 -30.15
C GLY A 7 11.52 4.06 -29.12
N ALA A 8 11.81 5.12 -28.36
CA ALA A 8 12.86 5.13 -27.35
C ALA A 8 12.44 4.40 -26.07
N LYS A 9 13.26 3.44 -25.62
CA LYS A 9 13.17 2.85 -24.27
C LYS A 9 13.52 3.92 -23.23
N LYS A 10 12.53 4.72 -22.80
CA LYS A 10 12.68 5.53 -21.59
C LYS A 10 12.64 4.61 -20.38
N ALA A 11 13.81 4.36 -19.80
CA ALA A 11 13.89 3.80 -18.46
C ALA A 11 13.04 4.71 -17.55
N LEU A 12 12.00 4.14 -16.93
CA LEU A 12 11.23 4.83 -15.90
C LEU A 12 12.22 5.35 -14.87
N GLY A 13 12.37 6.68 -14.78
CA GLY A 13 13.39 7.30 -13.92
C GLY A 13 13.20 6.85 -12.47
N TYR A 14 14.28 6.73 -11.72
CA TYR A 14 14.24 6.30 -10.31
C TYR A 14 13.25 7.13 -9.46
N ILE A 15 13.13 8.42 -9.78
CA ILE A 15 12.21 9.39 -9.15
C ILE A 15 10.74 9.05 -9.44
N GLN A 16 10.45 8.59 -10.65
CA GLN A 16 9.11 8.22 -11.12
C GLN A 16 8.55 6.99 -10.37
N LYS A 17 9.37 5.96 -10.11
CA LYS A 17 8.97 4.80 -9.28
C LYS A 17 8.72 5.18 -7.81
N LYS A 18 9.59 6.03 -7.26
CA LYS A 18 9.57 6.39 -5.83
C LYS A 18 8.39 7.29 -5.47
N LEU A 19 7.92 8.12 -6.40
CA LEU A 19 6.85 9.09 -6.14
C LEU A 19 5.46 8.63 -6.60
N ALA A 20 5.32 7.87 -7.69
CA ALA A 20 3.99 7.37 -8.09
C ALA A 20 3.53 6.15 -7.27
N TYR A 21 4.47 5.36 -6.73
CA TYR A 21 4.18 4.07 -6.09
C TYR A 21 4.93 3.84 -4.76
N GLY A 22 5.57 4.88 -4.22
CA GLY A 22 6.25 4.81 -2.93
C GLY A 22 5.31 4.86 -1.74
N LEU A 23 5.90 4.63 -0.56
CA LEU A 23 5.27 4.86 0.73
C LEU A 23 5.78 6.18 1.32
N ILE A 24 4.87 7.02 1.78
CA ILE A 24 5.15 8.12 2.69
C ILE A 24 5.10 7.53 4.10
N THR A 25 6.17 7.74 4.85
CA THR A 25 6.27 7.30 6.24
C THR A 25 6.27 8.52 7.14
N ARG A 26 5.42 8.49 8.18
CA ARG A 26 5.35 9.52 9.21
C ARG A 26 5.45 8.87 10.57
N GLU A 27 6.41 9.28 11.38
CA GLU A 27 6.48 8.84 12.77
C GLU A 27 5.29 9.41 13.56
N ILE A 28 4.61 8.56 14.33
CA ILE A 28 3.55 8.97 15.25
C ILE A 28 4.14 9.09 16.65
N THR A 29 4.84 8.04 17.06
CA THR A 29 5.58 7.93 18.33
C THR A 29 6.78 7.01 18.11
N LYS A 30 7.66 6.90 19.10
CA LYS A 30 8.73 5.91 19.10
C LYS A 30 8.17 4.53 18.73
N ASP A 31 8.83 3.86 17.77
CA ASP A 31 8.49 2.52 17.27
C ASP A 31 7.10 2.38 16.62
N LYS A 32 6.43 3.50 16.31
CA LYS A 32 5.11 3.52 15.66
C LYS A 32 5.07 4.54 14.52
N PHE A 33 4.84 4.04 13.32
CA PHE A 33 4.82 4.85 12.10
C PHE A 33 3.53 4.66 11.32
N GLU A 34 3.03 5.73 10.75
CA GLU A 34 2.01 5.69 9.72
C GLU A 34 2.66 5.56 8.35
N LEU A 35 2.16 4.63 7.54
CA LEU A 35 2.57 4.41 6.17
C LEU A 35 1.37 4.72 5.26
N ARG A 36 1.58 5.56 4.24
CA ARG A 36 0.59 5.85 3.21
C ARG A 36 1.19 5.64 1.83
N PHE A 37 0.41 5.10 0.90
CA PHE A 37 0.81 5.13 -0.50
C PHE A 37 0.75 6.57 -1.02
N VAL A 38 1.77 7.00 -1.76
CA VAL A 38 1.75 8.33 -2.39
C VAL A 38 0.56 8.44 -3.35
N SER A 39 0.28 7.36 -4.09
CA SER A 39 -0.84 7.23 -5.01
C SER A 39 -2.20 7.10 -4.34
N HIS A 40 -2.25 6.76 -3.04
CA HIS A 40 -3.51 6.46 -2.39
C HIS A 40 -3.47 6.75 -0.88
N LYS A 41 -4.04 7.89 -0.51
CA LYS A 41 -4.07 8.37 0.88
C LYS A 41 -5.17 7.74 1.74
N ALA A 42 -6.16 7.05 1.15
CA ALA A 42 -7.35 6.60 1.89
C ALA A 42 -7.15 5.28 2.67
N LEU A 43 -5.99 4.64 2.55
CA LEU A 43 -5.64 3.43 3.30
C LEU A 43 -4.37 3.63 4.13
N PRO A 44 -4.47 4.19 5.35
CA PRO A 44 -3.34 4.26 6.25
C PRO A 44 -2.98 2.87 6.76
N LEU A 45 -1.71 2.50 6.66
CA LEU A 45 -1.14 1.33 7.32
C LEU A 45 -0.32 1.80 8.52
N TYR A 46 -0.19 0.96 9.53
CA TYR A 46 0.57 1.28 10.73
C TYR A 46 1.67 0.26 10.95
N LEU A 47 2.92 0.72 10.95
CA LEU A 47 4.05 -0.06 11.41
C LEU A 47 4.14 0.09 12.93
N THR A 48 4.13 -1.02 13.66
CA THR A 48 4.30 -1.02 15.12
C THR A 48 5.22 -2.14 15.54
N LYS A 49 5.99 -1.93 16.61
CA LYS A 49 6.76 -2.99 17.25
C LYS A 49 5.86 -3.85 18.14
N ALA A 50 5.93 -5.17 17.97
CA ALA A 50 5.27 -6.19 18.77
C ALA A 50 6.27 -7.31 19.05
N ASP A 51 6.51 -7.63 20.32
CA ASP A 51 7.45 -8.69 20.76
C ASP A 51 8.81 -8.65 20.02
N GLN A 52 9.39 -7.46 19.97
CA GLN A 52 10.67 -7.13 19.30
C GLN A 52 10.68 -7.14 17.76
N LYS A 53 9.58 -7.52 17.11
CA LYS A 53 9.45 -7.49 15.64
C LYS A 53 8.55 -6.35 15.21
N TYR A 54 8.84 -5.75 14.06
CA TYR A 54 7.90 -4.80 13.46
C TYR A 54 6.84 -5.56 12.66
N ILE A 55 5.58 -5.18 12.86
CA ILE A 55 4.43 -5.67 12.11
C ILE A 55 3.72 -4.50 11.46
N VAL A 56 3.12 -4.74 10.29
CA VAL A 56 2.25 -3.77 9.62
C VAL A 56 0.80 -4.16 9.86
N MET A 57 0.02 -3.17 10.27
CA MET A 57 -1.38 -3.31 10.64
C MET A 57 -2.26 -2.42 9.75
N VAL A 58 -3.47 -2.88 9.47
CA VAL A 58 -4.52 -2.06 8.83
C VAL A 58 -5.87 -2.37 9.45
N THR A 59 -6.70 -1.34 9.55
CA THR A 59 -8.11 -1.50 9.90
C THR A 59 -8.92 -1.47 8.62
N ALA A 60 -9.59 -2.57 8.30
CA ALA A 60 -10.41 -2.71 7.10
C ALA A 60 -11.67 -3.50 7.43
N ASN A 61 -12.83 -3.04 6.97
CA ASN A 61 -14.12 -3.69 7.22
C ASN A 61 -14.33 -4.06 8.70
N SER A 62 -13.99 -3.13 9.60
CA SER A 62 -14.04 -3.28 11.07
C SER A 62 -13.14 -4.38 11.66
N LYS A 63 -12.18 -4.90 10.89
CA LYS A 63 -11.17 -5.87 11.35
C LYS A 63 -9.81 -5.21 11.48
N ASN A 64 -9.09 -5.55 12.54
CA ASN A 64 -7.68 -5.18 12.70
C ASN A 64 -6.81 -6.31 12.18
N ILE A 65 -6.13 -6.06 11.06
CA ILE A 65 -5.44 -7.11 10.30
C ILE A 65 -3.95 -6.85 10.36
N ARG A 66 -3.20 -7.84 10.83
CA ARG A 66 -1.76 -7.91 10.60
C ARG A 66 -1.54 -8.34 9.15
N ILE A 67 -0.89 -7.48 8.37
CA ILE A 67 -0.72 -7.68 6.93
C ILE A 67 0.42 -8.67 6.69
N ASN A 68 0.14 -9.68 5.87
CA ASN A 68 1.15 -10.60 5.34
C ASN A 68 1.43 -10.28 3.87
N ARG A 69 0.40 -9.91 3.10
CA ARG A 69 0.50 -9.51 1.70
C ARG A 69 -0.51 -8.42 1.38
N LEU A 70 -0.10 -7.47 0.55
CA LEU A 70 -0.94 -6.40 0.04
C LEU A 70 -0.78 -6.33 -1.48
N PHE A 71 -1.90 -6.38 -2.20
CA PHE A 71 -1.96 -6.25 -3.65
C PHE A 71 -2.79 -5.03 -4.01
N VAL A 72 -2.29 -4.20 -4.92
CA VAL A 72 -2.99 -2.99 -5.37
C VAL A 72 -3.29 -3.11 -6.86
N ARG A 73 -4.57 -3.10 -7.22
CA ARG A 73 -5.03 -3.11 -8.60
C ARG A 73 -5.18 -1.68 -9.09
N ILE A 74 -4.30 -1.30 -10.03
CA ILE A 74 -4.37 -0.03 -10.74
C ILE A 74 -4.97 -0.27 -12.13
N VAL A 75 -5.90 0.58 -12.56
CA VAL A 75 -6.55 0.52 -13.87
C VAL A 75 -6.48 1.89 -14.54
N GLY A 76 -5.42 2.09 -15.33
CA GLY A 76 -5.19 3.37 -16.02
C GLY A 76 -4.80 4.51 -15.07
N GLY A 77 -5.08 5.73 -15.50
CA GLY A 77 -4.60 6.96 -14.83
C GLY A 77 -3.34 7.51 -15.47
N SER A 78 -2.99 8.74 -15.09
CA SER A 78 -1.72 9.35 -15.49
C SER A 78 -0.60 8.82 -14.60
N PHE A 79 0.64 9.00 -15.05
CA PHE A 79 1.80 8.54 -14.30
C PHE A 79 1.86 9.11 -12.86
N TRP A 80 1.33 10.32 -12.66
CA TRP A 80 1.30 11.01 -11.36
C TRP A 80 0.06 10.71 -10.52
N LEU A 81 -1.03 10.27 -11.16
CA LEU A 81 -2.32 10.00 -10.52
C LEU A 81 -2.86 8.66 -11.04
N PRO A 82 -2.29 7.54 -10.58
CA PRO A 82 -2.79 6.22 -10.95
C PRO A 82 -4.21 6.04 -10.43
N ASN A 83 -5.08 5.46 -11.24
CA ASN A 83 -6.43 5.13 -10.80
C ASN A 83 -6.41 3.75 -10.12
N VAL A 84 -6.40 3.76 -8.79
CA VAL A 84 -6.44 2.55 -7.98
C VAL A 84 -7.89 2.06 -7.90
N ARG A 85 -8.16 0.87 -8.44
CA ARG A 85 -9.51 0.28 -8.44
C ARG A 85 -9.83 -0.46 -7.15
N TYR A 86 -8.85 -1.22 -6.63
CA TYR A 86 -8.99 -1.90 -5.34
C TYR A 86 -7.64 -2.29 -4.75
N ALA A 87 -7.61 -2.55 -3.45
CA ALA A 87 -6.55 -3.27 -2.76
C ALA A 87 -7.08 -4.61 -2.23
N LEU A 88 -6.25 -5.65 -2.27
CA LEU A 88 -6.48 -6.93 -1.58
C LEU A 88 -5.45 -7.05 -0.47
N ILE A 89 -5.94 -7.26 0.76
CA ILE A 89 -5.14 -7.46 1.95
C ILE A 89 -5.30 -8.91 2.36
N GLU A 90 -4.20 -9.64 2.44
CA GLU A 90 -4.15 -10.96 3.05
C GLU A 90 -3.34 -10.86 4.34
N GLY A 91 -3.86 -11.42 5.42
CA GLY A 91 -3.25 -11.28 6.72
C GLY A 91 -3.91 -12.12 7.79
N THR A 92 -3.63 -11.77 9.04
CA THR A 92 -4.22 -12.40 10.22
C THR A 92 -5.10 -11.38 10.93
N ASP A 93 -6.35 -11.73 11.19
CA ASP A 93 -7.23 -10.94 12.05
C ASP A 93 -6.73 -11.04 13.49
N MET A 94 -6.41 -9.90 14.11
CA MET A 94 -5.87 -9.85 15.46
C MET A 94 -6.90 -10.20 16.54
N ALA A 95 -8.19 -10.10 16.24
CA ALA A 95 -9.23 -10.48 17.20
C ALA A 95 -9.40 -12.01 17.30
N THR A 96 -9.25 -12.72 16.17
CA THR A 96 -9.54 -14.16 16.09
C THR A 96 -8.32 -15.04 15.86
N GLY A 97 -7.19 -14.46 15.47
CA GLY A 97 -5.97 -15.19 15.08
C GLY A 97 -6.08 -15.94 13.74
N LYS A 98 -7.20 -15.80 13.02
CA LYS A 98 -7.46 -16.54 11.78
C LYS A 98 -6.95 -15.79 10.55
N PRO A 99 -6.54 -16.51 9.48
CA PRO A 99 -6.22 -15.87 8.21
C PRO A 99 -7.47 -15.20 7.64
N VAL A 100 -7.28 -14.01 7.06
CA VAL A 100 -8.34 -13.20 6.47
C VAL A 100 -7.86 -12.59 5.16
N THR A 101 -8.77 -12.48 4.20
CA THR A 101 -8.57 -11.74 2.95
C THR A 101 -9.64 -10.68 2.83
N GLU A 102 -9.24 -9.41 2.74
CA GLU A 102 -10.15 -8.28 2.60
C GLU A 102 -9.88 -7.53 1.30
N LYS A 103 -10.97 -7.17 0.60
CA LYS A 103 -10.93 -6.30 -0.57
C LYS A 103 -11.41 -4.91 -0.19
N ILE A 104 -10.59 -3.90 -0.46
CA ILE A 104 -10.95 -2.50 -0.27
C ILE A 104 -11.08 -1.87 -1.64
N THR A 105 -12.29 -1.45 -1.99
CA THR A 105 -12.49 -0.62 -3.18
C THR A 105 -12.06 0.79 -2.86
N VAL A 106 -11.16 1.31 -3.66
CA VAL A 106 -10.70 2.69 -3.58
C VAL A 106 -11.61 3.49 -4.51
N LYS A 107 -12.36 4.45 -3.96
CA LYS A 107 -13.11 5.43 -4.75
C LYS A 107 -12.22 6.61 -5.11
#